data_AF-A0A9R1J2B4-F1
#
_entry.id   AF-A0A9R1J2B4-F1
#
_cell.length_a   1.000
_cell.length_b   1.000
_cell.length_c   1.000
_cell.angle_alpha   90.00
_cell.angle_beta   90.00
_cell.angle_gamma   90.00
#
_symmetry.space_group_name_H-M   'P 1'
#
loop_
_entity.id
_entity.type
_entity.pdbx_description
1 polymer ?
#
loop_
_entity_poly.entity_id
_entity_poly.type
_entity_poly.pdbx_seq_one_letter_code
_entity_poly.pdbx_strand_id
1 'polypeptide(L)'
;MVLGGCNFKTTVACSEEVGHVSEVSLAAENAEGAAVSGEGALRLLAAAMEGRRRGGEREREEAKARYEVFVRSKKGRKESKARREVLIDLCCSAASAVAVLAFFATVVLR
;
A
#
# COMPACT_ATOMS: atom_id res chain seq x y z
N MET A 1 27.48 -1.47 -11.72
CA MET A 1 27.01 -0.83 -12.96
C MET A 1 26.42 0.53 -12.61
N VAL A 2 26.92 1.55 -13.30
CA VAL A 2 27.04 2.94 -12.85
C VAL A 2 25.98 3.78 -13.55
N LEU A 3 24.76 3.80 -13.00
CA LEU A 3 23.72 4.76 -13.42
C LEU A 3 23.26 5.64 -12.26
N GLY A 4 23.95 5.57 -11.12
CA GLY A 4 23.77 6.54 -10.06
C GLY A 4 24.27 7.89 -10.58
N GLY A 5 23.34 8.77 -10.96
CA GLY A 5 23.66 10.12 -11.46
C GLY A 5 23.31 10.40 -12.92
N CYS A 6 22.68 9.47 -13.64
CA CYS A 6 22.17 9.75 -14.99
C CYS A 6 20.73 10.29 -14.94
N ASN A 7 20.48 11.42 -15.60
CA ASN A 7 19.14 11.96 -15.86
C ASN A 7 18.61 11.39 -17.17
N PHE A 8 17.45 10.71 -17.10
CA PHE A 8 16.75 10.22 -18.28
C PHE A 8 15.65 11.20 -18.67
N LYS A 9 15.63 11.61 -19.94
CA LYS A 9 14.61 12.48 -20.53
C LYS A 9 13.92 11.75 -21.67
N THR A 10 12.61 11.64 -21.57
CA THR A 10 11.77 11.13 -22.65
C THR A 10 11.04 12.30 -23.30
N THR A 11 11.10 12.39 -24.61
CA THR A 11 10.24 13.29 -25.39
C THR A 11 9.27 12.46 -26.22
N VAL A 12 8.03 12.93 -26.28
CA VAL A 12 6.95 12.29 -27.01
C VAL A 12 6.41 13.33 -27.98
N ALA A 13 6.45 13.03 -29.28
CA ALA A 13 5.81 13.82 -30.31
C ALA A 13 4.44 13.22 -30.61
N CYS A 14 3.40 14.05 -30.62
CA CYS A 14 2.04 13.67 -30.95
C CYS A 14 1.57 14.45 -32.18
N SER A 15 0.91 13.79 -33.13
CA SER A 15 0.27 14.48 -34.26
C SER A 15 -1.04 15.14 -33.80
N GLU A 16 -1.30 16.35 -34.28
CA GLU A 16 -2.45 17.17 -33.87
C GLU A 16 -3.81 16.53 -34.18
N GLU A 17 -3.89 15.61 -35.16
CA GLU A 17 -5.19 15.19 -35.69
C GLU A 17 -5.92 14.12 -34.85
N VAL A 18 -5.22 13.31 -34.03
CA VAL A 18 -5.90 12.21 -33.29
C VAL A 18 -5.23 11.79 -31.96
N GLY A 19 -4.29 12.59 -31.42
CA GLY A 19 -3.53 12.14 -30.23
C GLY A 19 -2.67 10.90 -30.50
N HIS A 20 -2.34 10.66 -31.77
CA HIS A 20 -1.45 9.59 -32.19
C HIS A 20 0.00 10.00 -31.88
N VAL A 21 0.70 9.18 -31.11
CA VAL A 21 2.12 9.37 -30.82
C VAL A 21 2.91 9.03 -32.08
N SER A 22 3.51 10.04 -32.72
CA SER A 22 4.30 9.87 -33.93
C SER A 22 5.73 9.45 -33.65
N GLU A 23 6.28 9.86 -32.50
CA GLU A 23 7.66 9.55 -32.13
C GLU A 23 7.83 9.57 -30.60
N VAL A 24 8.62 8.64 -30.08
CA VAL A 24 9.12 8.68 -28.70
C VAL A 24 10.63 8.61 -28.75
N SER A 25 11.31 9.62 -28.22
CA SER A 25 12.77 9.64 -28.12
C SER A 25 13.20 9.61 -26.65
N LEU A 26 14.22 8.82 -26.35
CA LEU A 26 14.82 8.73 -25.02
C LEU A 26 16.26 9.27 -25.08
N ALA A 27 16.61 10.13 -24.14
CA ALA A 27 17.95 10.63 -23.91
C ALA A 27 18.38 10.36 -22.46
N ALA A 28 19.68 10.14 -22.26
CA ALA A 28 20.29 9.97 -20.96
C ALA A 28 21.54 10.86 -20.87
N GLU A 29 21.67 11.63 -19.80
CA GLU A 29 22.79 12.54 -19.55
C GLU A 29 23.39 12.25 -18.17
N ASN A 30 24.72 12.18 -18.06
CA ASN A 30 25.40 11.98 -16.78
C ASN A 30 25.75 13.32 -16.09
N ALA A 31 26.31 13.27 -14.88
CA ALA A 31 26.66 14.46 -14.11
C ALA A 31 27.77 15.30 -14.76
N GLU A 32 28.57 14.69 -15.64
CA GLU A 32 29.64 15.33 -16.39
C GLU A 32 29.16 15.99 -17.71
N GLY A 33 27.86 15.91 -18.02
CA GLY A 33 27.26 16.50 -19.23
C GLY A 33 27.40 15.66 -20.50
N ALA A 34 27.89 14.42 -20.39
CA ALA A 34 27.89 13.47 -21.50
C ALA A 34 26.48 12.91 -21.70
N ALA A 35 25.96 13.04 -22.93
CA ALA A 35 24.61 12.65 -23.29
C ALA A 35 24.60 11.59 -24.41
N VAL A 36 23.66 10.63 -24.32
CA VAL A 36 23.32 9.68 -25.39
C VAL A 36 21.82 9.68 -25.63
N SER A 37 21.39 9.40 -26.86
CA SER A 37 19.97 9.29 -27.21
C SER A 37 19.69 8.04 -28.06
N GLY A 38 18.41 7.74 -28.27
CA GLY A 38 17.97 6.63 -29.12
C GLY A 38 18.42 5.28 -28.60
N GLU A 39 18.98 4.44 -29.49
CA GLU A 39 19.39 3.08 -29.17
C GLU A 39 20.44 3.03 -28.04
N GLY A 40 21.38 3.98 -27.98
CA GLY A 40 22.38 4.04 -26.93
C GLY A 40 21.76 4.26 -25.54
N ALA A 41 20.76 5.14 -25.44
CA ALA A 41 20.03 5.37 -24.20
C ALA A 41 19.18 4.15 -23.80
N LEU A 42 18.57 3.46 -24.77
CA LEU A 42 17.81 2.23 -24.52
C LEU A 42 18.69 1.09 -24.02
N ARG A 43 19.89 0.91 -24.59
CA ARG A 43 20.87 -0.09 -24.12
C ARG A 43 21.33 0.21 -22.69
N LEU A 44 21.56 1.49 -22.35
CA LEU A 44 21.88 1.89 -20.97
C LEU A 44 20.73 1.59 -20.01
N LEU A 45 19.48 1.90 -20.39
CA LEU A 45 18.30 1.60 -19.58
C LEU A 45 18.12 0.08 -19.39
N ALA A 46 18.27 -0.71 -20.44
CA ALA A 46 18.19 -2.17 -20.37
C ALA A 46 19.24 -2.74 -19.40
N ALA A 47 20.50 -2.28 -19.53
CA ALA A 47 21.55 -2.62 -18.59
C ALA A 47 21.16 -2.22 -17.15
N ALA A 48 20.66 -1.00 -16.94
CA ALA A 48 20.16 -0.54 -15.63
C ALA A 48 19.21 -1.53 -14.97
N MET A 49 18.27 -2.04 -15.77
CA MET A 49 17.21 -2.92 -15.35
C MET A 49 17.69 -4.35 -15.08
N GLU A 50 18.73 -4.80 -15.78
CA GLU A 50 19.42 -6.07 -15.51
C GLU A 50 20.30 -6.00 -14.25
N GLY A 51 20.67 -4.79 -13.83
CA GLY A 51 21.35 -4.54 -12.57
C GLY A 51 20.53 -4.98 -11.35
N ARG A 52 21.22 -5.35 -10.27
CA ARG A 52 20.59 -5.71 -8.99
C ARG A 52 19.77 -4.52 -8.48
N ARG A 53 18.43 -4.62 -8.51
CA ARG A 53 17.54 -3.60 -7.92
C ARG A 53 17.93 -3.36 -6.47
N ARG A 54 18.04 -2.09 -6.05
CA ARG A 54 18.10 -1.75 -4.61
C ARG A 54 16.82 -2.32 -3.97
N GLY A 55 16.95 -3.06 -2.88
CA GLY A 55 15.92 -4.00 -2.42
C GLY A 55 16.31 -5.46 -2.64
N GLY A 56 17.34 -5.92 -1.93
CA GLY A 56 17.68 -7.35 -1.92
C GLY A 56 16.56 -8.19 -1.32
N GLU A 57 16.66 -9.52 -1.44
CA GLU A 57 15.69 -10.47 -0.91
C GLU A 57 15.40 -10.23 0.58
N ARG A 58 16.43 -9.89 1.35
CA ARG A 58 16.33 -9.50 2.76
C ARG A 58 15.46 -8.27 3.01
N GLU A 59 15.53 -7.25 2.17
CA GLU A 59 14.69 -6.03 2.31
C GLU A 59 13.23 -6.35 1.97
N ARG A 60 12.99 -7.25 1.01
CA ARG A 60 11.65 -7.77 0.72
C ARG A 60 11.09 -8.60 1.86
N GLU A 61 11.91 -9.46 2.46
CA GLU A 61 11.51 -10.26 3.63
C GLU A 61 11.20 -9.39 4.84
N GLU A 62 12.03 -8.38 5.12
CA GLU A 62 11.77 -7.40 6.18
C GLU A 62 10.49 -6.60 5.94
N ALA A 63 10.24 -6.16 4.70
CA ALA A 63 9.00 -5.50 4.33
C ALA A 63 7.78 -6.41 4.50
N LYS A 64 7.89 -7.69 4.11
CA LYS A 64 6.84 -8.69 4.27
C LYS A 64 6.55 -8.98 5.75
N ALA A 65 7.58 -9.12 6.57
CA ALA A 65 7.43 -9.33 8.00
C ALA A 65 6.70 -8.16 8.68
N ARG A 66 7.05 -6.91 8.34
CA ARG A 66 6.34 -5.72 8.85
C ARG A 66 4.86 -5.71 8.42
N TYR A 67 4.58 -6.10 7.19
CA TYR A 67 3.21 -6.19 6.69
C TYR A 67 2.39 -7.25 7.45
N GLU A 68 2.94 -8.44 7.69
CA GLU A 68 2.24 -9.49 8.44
C GLU A 68 1.92 -9.07 9.88
N VAL A 69 2.85 -8.38 10.56
CA VAL A 69 2.62 -7.81 11.90
C VAL A 69 1.46 -6.80 11.87
N PHE A 70 1.42 -5.93 10.85
CA PHE A 70 0.33 -4.98 10.67
C PHE A 70 -1.03 -5.67 10.47
N VAL A 71 -1.08 -6.71 9.62
CA VAL A 71 -2.30 -7.47 9.35
C VAL A 71 -2.80 -8.19 10.61
N ARG A 72 -1.91 -8.86 11.35
CA ARG A 72 -2.26 -9.49 12.64
C ARG A 72 -2.79 -8.47 13.64
N SER A 73 -2.16 -7.30 13.74
CA SER A 73 -2.59 -6.22 14.63
C SER A 73 -3.98 -5.68 14.26
N LYS A 74 -4.28 -5.56 12.96
CA LYS A 74 -5.63 -5.20 12.50
C LYS A 74 -6.68 -6.26 12.86
N LYS A 75 -6.33 -7.54 12.76
CA LYS A 75 -7.23 -8.65 13.15
C LYS A 75 -7.56 -8.60 14.65
N GLY A 76 -6.54 -8.41 15.50
CA GLY A 76 -6.73 -8.31 16.95
C GLY A 76 -7.63 -7.13 17.37
N ARG A 77 -7.50 -5.97 16.73
CA ARG A 77 -8.38 -4.81 17.00
C ARG A 77 -9.84 -5.08 16.64
N LYS A 78 -10.10 -5.78 15.53
CA LYS A 78 -11.47 -6.15 15.14
C LYS A 78 -12.09 -7.15 16.12
N GLU A 79 -11.32 -8.15 16.54
CA GLU A 79 -11.80 -9.17 17.48
C GLU A 79 -12.05 -8.59 18.88
N SER A 80 -11.16 -7.74 19.38
CA SER A 80 -11.35 -7.05 20.65
C SER A 80 -12.58 -6.14 20.65
N LYS A 81 -12.82 -5.42 19.55
CA LYS A 81 -14.03 -4.59 19.40
C LYS A 81 -15.30 -5.43 19.40
N ALA A 82 -15.32 -6.53 18.64
CA ALA A 82 -16.46 -7.44 18.60
C ALA A 82 -16.75 -8.07 19.98
N ARG A 83 -15.72 -8.52 20.70
CA ARG A 83 -15.87 -9.06 22.07
C ARG A 83 -16.44 -8.03 23.04
N ARG A 84 -16.05 -6.75 22.91
CA ARG A 84 -16.58 -5.67 23.75
C ARG A 84 -18.04 -5.36 23.44
N GLU A 85 -18.41 -5.32 22.16
CA GLU A 85 -19.80 -5.13 21.73
C GLU A 85 -20.70 -6.26 22.26
N VAL A 86 -20.26 -7.52 22.15
CA VAL A 86 -20.97 -8.68 22.71
C VAL A 86 -21.11 -8.59 24.24
N LEU A 87 -20.06 -8.19 24.95
CA LEU A 87 -20.13 -8.03 26.41
C LEU A 87 -21.13 -6.95 26.83
N ILE A 88 -21.15 -5.81 26.13
CA ILE A 88 -22.07 -4.70 26.42
C ILE A 88 -23.53 -5.15 26.22
N ASP A 89 -23.81 -5.86 25.13
CA ASP A 89 -25.16 -6.36 24.82
C ASP A 89 -25.67 -7.36 25.87
N LEU A 90 -24.82 -8.28 26.31
CA LEU A 90 -25.12 -9.21 27.40
C LEU A 90 -25.42 -8.49 28.72
N CYS A 91 -24.63 -7.48 29.09
CA CYS A 91 -24.88 -6.70 30.30
C CYS A 91 -26.19 -5.90 30.21
N CYS A 92 -26.48 -5.27 29.07
CA CYS A 92 -27.71 -4.51 28.85
C CYS A 92 -28.96 -5.40 28.89
N SER A 93 -28.93 -6.56 28.22
CA SER A 93 -30.03 -7.52 28.23
C SER A 93 -30.27 -8.10 29.63
N ALA A 94 -29.21 -8.45 30.36
CA ALA A 94 -29.32 -8.93 31.73
C ALA A 94 -29.89 -7.87 32.69
N ALA A 95 -29.39 -6.63 32.62
CA ALA A 95 -29.90 -5.53 33.44
C ALA A 95 -31.38 -5.25 33.17
N SER A 96 -31.78 -5.28 31.89
CA SER A 96 -33.18 -5.10 31.48
C SER A 96 -34.07 -6.23 32.00
N ALA A 97 -33.62 -7.49 31.91
CA ALA A 97 -34.37 -8.63 32.43
C ALA A 97 -34.55 -8.54 33.96
N VAL A 98 -33.51 -8.17 34.71
CA VAL A 98 -33.60 -7.97 36.16
C VAL A 98 -34.58 -6.86 36.51
N ALA A 99 -34.55 -5.74 35.80
CA ALA A 99 -35.48 -4.63 36.03
C ALA A 99 -36.94 -5.04 35.77
N VAL A 100 -37.20 -5.79 34.70
CA VAL A 100 -38.53 -6.32 34.37
C VAL A 100 -39.01 -7.32 35.43
N LEU A 101 -38.17 -8.25 35.85
CA LEU A 101 -38.50 -9.22 36.91
C LEU A 101 -38.78 -8.53 38.24
N ALA A 102 -37.97 -7.53 38.61
CA ALA A 102 -38.20 -6.72 39.80
C ALA A 102 -39.53 -5.98 39.73
N PHE A 103 -39.84 -5.38 38.58
CA PHE A 103 -41.13 -4.72 38.35
C PHE A 103 -42.31 -5.69 38.54
N PHE A 104 -42.28 -6.86 37.89
CA PHE A 104 -43.31 -7.87 38.07
C PHE A 104 -43.44 -8.32 39.52
N ALA A 105 -42.33 -8.58 40.21
CA ALA A 105 -42.35 -8.92 41.62
C ALA A 105 -43.01 -7.82 42.46
N THR A 106 -42.70 -6.54 42.21
CA THR A 106 -43.32 -5.43 42.95
C THR A 106 -44.79 -5.20 42.66
N VAL A 107 -45.27 -5.60 41.48
CA VAL A 107 -46.68 -5.45 41.07
C VAL A 107 -47.52 -6.65 41.52
N VAL A 108 -46.96 -7.87 41.46
CA VAL A 108 -47.65 -9.12 41.82
C VAL A 108 -47.62 -9.37 43.33
N LEU A 109 -46.56 -8.96 44.03
CA LEU A 109 -46.46 -9.07 45.50
C LEU A 109 -47.07 -7.85 46.23
N ARG A 110 -47.67 -6.92 45.50
CA ARG A 110 -48.50 -5.83 46.04
C ARG A 110 -49.95 -6.23 46.07
#